data_AF-A3J016-F1
#
_entry.id   AF-A3J016-F1
#
_cell.length_a   1.000
_cell.length_b   1.000
_cell.length_c   1.000
_cell.angle_alpha   90.00
_cell.angle_beta   90.00
_cell.angle_gamma   90.00
#
_symmetry.space_group_name_H-M   'P 1'
#
loop_
_entity.id
_entity.type
_entity.pdbx_description
1 polymer ?
#
loop_
_entity_poly.entity_id
_entity_poly.type
_entity_poly.pdbx_seq_one_letter_code
_entity_poly.pdbx_strand_id
1 'polypeptide(L)'
;MQPHHALKENEFCDPKLPNGAEVIVTRSPLVNSNGVITLTNRHLDDVKHLKGTVYMNAKTAADYLQGDFDGDRVAYELASKYPNLTAEIKEKHKKENRYKDIEKLLKKAYEGSFESIALSAKDNQIGIIAIKVMKAVALEMEFENLPQEKVEEYINDFSDHFSGLWKKDKETGKDTLPKSLKGRELLVNELAKLASSNQSNEEKIKIIKSFLHSRVDELAPQLQIAVDGPKSANRPDADVLSANDKLMGYRDVGWLKEYKDLDVYRKKVMLSNSYSPVDLMITEVNESWEENSLEPRQTHQFEKLFNGVEITKEDIKWAEEIRNQYNKLNSYAFRLKDEYGEAPGPRLTLNTKEGEKLEIIHTLEATHPSVYDLKEANIYLRKNEDSFSHPELKYVAFAEVPGEKKDNGKPLYKRIGYVSKISERNKNLIQFEPNKTISKTINGSVTINPGVTPSQVKAAFGQVNEFVEKTYEDIKAEDKQRFAASLWQVTHRRQTKIRNEQGQLDDKQRFNKAVAAFAIFGDEINQQLDTLQFNQVKVAGVN
;
A
#
# COMPACT_ATOMS: atom_id res chain seq x y z
N MET A 1 -0.62 -6.95 -25.01
CA MET A 1 -1.39 -6.31 -26.10
C MET A 1 -0.45 -6.05 -27.26
N GLN A 2 -0.90 -6.14 -28.51
CA GLN A 2 -0.07 -5.94 -29.72
C GLN A 2 -0.79 -5.07 -30.76
N PRO A 3 -0.09 -4.27 -31.57
CA PRO A 3 -0.73 -3.47 -32.60
C PRO A 3 -1.06 -4.35 -33.82
N HIS A 4 -2.16 -4.05 -34.51
CA HIS A 4 -2.43 -4.66 -35.81
C HIS A 4 -3.06 -3.68 -36.79
N HIS A 5 -2.41 -3.49 -37.95
CA HIS A 5 -2.80 -2.48 -38.95
C HIS A 5 -4.12 -2.79 -39.66
N ALA A 6 -4.53 -4.07 -39.72
CA ALA A 6 -5.79 -4.46 -40.35
C ALA A 6 -7.03 -4.18 -39.47
N LEU A 7 -6.86 -3.83 -38.19
CA LEU A 7 -7.95 -3.50 -37.28
C LEU A 7 -8.31 -2.01 -37.38
N LYS A 8 -9.60 -1.74 -37.52
CA LYS A 8 -10.15 -0.38 -37.42
C LYS A 8 -10.15 0.10 -35.97
N GLU A 9 -10.39 1.40 -35.77
CA GLU A 9 -10.36 2.02 -34.43
C GLU A 9 -11.37 1.42 -33.44
N ASN A 10 -12.50 0.89 -33.96
CA ASN A 10 -13.53 0.23 -33.17
C ASN A 10 -13.37 -1.30 -33.10
N GLU A 11 -12.25 -1.86 -33.59
CA GLU A 11 -12.02 -3.30 -33.67
C GLU A 11 -10.95 -3.76 -32.66
N PHE A 12 -11.18 -4.96 -32.12
CA PHE A 12 -10.29 -5.69 -31.23
C PHE A 12 -10.13 -7.11 -31.77
N CYS A 13 -9.05 -7.82 -31.43
CA CYS A 13 -8.93 -9.24 -31.78
C CYS A 13 -8.39 -10.05 -30.60
N ASP A 14 -9.26 -10.90 -30.06
CA ASP A 14 -8.89 -12.14 -29.39
C ASP A 14 -9.51 -13.32 -30.17
N PRO A 15 -8.68 -14.19 -30.78
CA PRO A 15 -9.15 -15.38 -31.50
C PRO A 15 -10.05 -16.32 -30.68
N LYS A 16 -10.01 -16.24 -29.34
CA LYS A 16 -10.82 -17.06 -28.44
C LYS A 16 -12.24 -16.52 -28.23
N LEU A 17 -12.47 -15.23 -28.47
CA LEU A 17 -13.80 -14.64 -28.37
C LEU A 17 -14.59 -14.82 -29.67
N PRO A 18 -15.93 -14.84 -29.64
CA PRO A 18 -16.72 -14.94 -30.87
C PRO A 18 -16.44 -13.76 -31.81
N ASN A 19 -16.36 -14.05 -33.11
CA ASN A 19 -16.22 -13.01 -34.12
C ASN A 19 -17.49 -12.14 -34.15
N GLY A 20 -17.34 -10.81 -34.22
CA GLY A 20 -18.42 -9.84 -34.15
C GLY A 20 -18.95 -9.54 -32.75
N ALA A 21 -18.43 -10.19 -31.70
CA ALA A 21 -18.87 -9.92 -30.33
C ALA A 21 -18.41 -8.54 -29.84
N GLU A 22 -19.25 -7.86 -29.06
CA GLU A 22 -18.85 -6.64 -28.37
C GLU A 22 -18.05 -6.98 -27.10
N VAL A 23 -16.94 -6.28 -26.90
CA VAL A 23 -15.96 -6.52 -25.84
C VAL A 23 -15.73 -5.21 -25.09
N ILE A 24 -15.81 -5.26 -23.76
CA ILE A 24 -15.36 -4.19 -22.89
C ILE A 24 -13.85 -4.32 -22.75
N VAL A 25 -13.10 -3.22 -22.91
CA VAL A 25 -11.64 -3.19 -22.81
C VAL A 25 -11.21 -2.03 -21.92
N THR A 26 -10.24 -2.27 -21.04
CA THR A 26 -9.60 -1.24 -20.21
C THR A 26 -8.13 -1.56 -19.92
N ARG A 27 -7.38 -0.56 -19.48
CA ARG A 27 -5.97 -0.67 -19.09
C ARG A 27 -5.75 0.04 -17.76
N SER A 28 -4.97 -0.57 -16.87
CA SER A 28 -4.55 0.06 -15.62
C SER A 28 -3.33 0.97 -15.83
N PRO A 29 -3.20 2.07 -15.07
CA PRO A 29 -4.18 2.58 -14.10
C PRO A 29 -5.39 3.22 -14.81
N LEU A 30 -6.58 2.96 -14.27
CA LEU A 30 -7.79 3.63 -14.73
C LEU A 30 -7.85 5.04 -14.16
N VAL A 31 -7.72 6.05 -15.01
CA VAL A 31 -7.74 7.47 -14.58
C VAL A 31 -9.17 7.95 -14.38
N ASN A 32 -10.03 7.73 -15.37
CA ASN A 32 -11.46 8.06 -15.35
C ASN A 32 -12.21 7.15 -16.35
N SER A 33 -13.51 7.37 -16.53
CA SER A 33 -14.36 6.54 -17.40
C SER A 33 -13.92 6.50 -18.88
N ASN A 34 -13.15 7.48 -19.37
CA ASN A 34 -12.65 7.48 -20.76
C ASN A 34 -11.77 6.25 -21.05
N GLY A 35 -11.12 5.70 -20.02
CA GLY A 35 -10.23 4.54 -20.08
C GLY A 35 -10.92 3.17 -20.10
N VAL A 36 -12.26 3.13 -20.10
CA VAL A 36 -13.05 1.90 -20.30
C VAL A 36 -13.84 2.05 -21.58
N ILE A 37 -13.59 1.21 -22.58
CA ILE A 37 -14.19 1.33 -23.92
C ILE A 37 -14.90 0.05 -24.33
N THR A 38 -15.73 0.15 -25.37
CA THR A 38 -16.32 -1.00 -26.06
C THR A 38 -15.74 -1.10 -27.47
N LEU A 39 -15.38 -2.31 -27.89
CA LEU A 39 -14.85 -2.62 -29.22
C LEU A 39 -15.53 -3.86 -29.79
N THR A 40 -15.52 -4.02 -31.11
CA THR A 40 -16.02 -5.22 -31.79
C THR A 40 -14.88 -6.21 -32.02
N ASN A 41 -15.01 -7.43 -31.51
CA ASN A 41 -14.05 -8.49 -31.77
C ASN A 41 -14.09 -8.90 -33.24
N ARG A 42 -12.93 -8.93 -33.88
CA ARG A 42 -12.74 -9.35 -35.27
C ARG A 42 -11.62 -10.37 -35.31
N HIS A 43 -11.87 -11.54 -35.89
CA HIS A 43 -10.84 -12.53 -36.13
C HIS A 43 -9.89 -12.09 -37.24
N LEU A 44 -8.61 -12.38 -37.03
CA LEU A 44 -7.53 -12.13 -37.97
C LEU A 44 -6.80 -13.46 -38.22
N ASP A 45 -6.72 -13.88 -39.48
CA ASP A 45 -6.23 -15.21 -39.85
C ASP A 45 -4.74 -15.40 -39.55
N ASP A 46 -3.95 -14.33 -39.75
CA ASP A 46 -2.51 -14.33 -39.57
C ASP A 46 -2.06 -14.41 -38.10
N VAL A 47 -2.93 -14.05 -37.15
CA VAL A 47 -2.62 -14.11 -35.70
C VAL A 47 -3.45 -15.13 -34.93
N LYS A 48 -4.36 -15.86 -35.59
CA LYS A 48 -5.24 -16.87 -34.97
C LYS A 48 -4.50 -17.97 -34.22
N HIS A 49 -3.27 -18.27 -34.64
CA HIS A 49 -2.41 -19.30 -34.05
C HIS A 49 -1.65 -18.82 -32.80
N LEU A 50 -1.58 -17.50 -32.56
CA LEU A 50 -0.84 -16.91 -31.45
C LEU A 50 -1.69 -16.93 -30.18
N LYS A 51 -1.10 -17.41 -29.08
CA LYS A 51 -1.76 -17.58 -27.79
C LYS A 51 -1.22 -16.59 -26.76
N GLY A 52 -2.10 -16.10 -25.89
CA GLY A 52 -1.72 -15.19 -24.81
C GLY A 52 -1.53 -13.74 -25.24
N THR A 53 -1.87 -13.41 -26.48
CA THR A 53 -1.82 -12.05 -27.03
C THR A 53 -3.20 -11.64 -27.53
N VAL A 54 -3.44 -10.34 -27.47
CA VAL A 54 -4.61 -9.69 -28.05
C VAL A 54 -4.15 -8.51 -28.88
N TYR A 55 -4.93 -8.16 -29.89
CA TYR A 55 -4.56 -7.17 -30.89
C TYR A 55 -5.57 -6.04 -30.92
N MET A 56 -5.08 -4.81 -31.13
CA MET A 56 -5.93 -3.65 -31.32
C MET A 56 -5.29 -2.62 -32.24
N ASN A 57 -6.09 -1.64 -32.67
CA ASN A 57 -5.58 -0.49 -33.39
C ASN A 57 -4.69 0.38 -32.49
N ALA A 58 -3.54 0.82 -33.02
CA ALA A 58 -2.55 1.60 -32.26
C ALA A 58 -3.08 2.96 -31.79
N LYS A 59 -3.91 3.62 -32.61
CA LYS A 59 -4.55 4.89 -32.26
C LYS A 59 -5.55 4.69 -31.12
N THR A 60 -6.37 3.64 -31.18
CA THR A 60 -7.31 3.31 -30.09
C THR A 60 -6.59 3.06 -28.77
N ALA A 61 -5.46 2.34 -28.79
CA ALA A 61 -4.65 2.10 -27.60
C ALA A 61 -4.12 3.41 -27.00
N ALA A 62 -3.58 4.30 -27.85
CA ALA A 62 -3.01 5.57 -27.43
C ALA A 62 -4.08 6.55 -26.91
N ASP A 63 -5.16 6.73 -27.65
CA ASP A 63 -6.16 7.78 -27.39
C ASP A 63 -7.05 7.43 -26.19
N TYR A 64 -7.49 6.17 -26.09
CA TYR A 64 -8.47 5.78 -25.08
C TYR A 64 -7.85 5.12 -23.86
N LEU A 65 -6.82 4.30 -24.04
CA LEU A 65 -6.22 3.53 -22.94
C LEU A 65 -4.93 4.14 -22.41
N GLN A 66 -4.45 5.23 -23.04
CA GLN A 66 -3.12 5.82 -22.81
C GLN A 66 -1.99 4.78 -22.90
N GLY A 67 -2.24 3.69 -23.63
CA GLY A 67 -1.37 2.53 -23.72
C GLY A 67 -0.43 2.61 -24.92
N ASP A 68 0.63 1.84 -24.85
CA ASP A 68 1.52 1.57 -25.97
C ASP A 68 1.78 0.06 -26.09
N PHE A 69 2.80 -0.34 -26.84
CA PHE A 69 3.07 -1.75 -27.10
C PHE A 69 4.44 -2.19 -26.55
N ASP A 70 4.95 -1.53 -25.50
CA ASP A 70 6.24 -1.84 -24.85
C ASP A 70 6.16 -2.98 -23.82
N GLY A 71 4.97 -3.55 -23.60
CA GLY A 71 4.70 -4.58 -22.60
C GLY A 71 3.31 -4.51 -21.98
N ASP A 72 2.53 -3.48 -22.32
CA ASP A 72 1.20 -3.23 -21.79
C ASP A 72 0.23 -4.43 -21.91
N ARG A 73 -0.56 -4.58 -20.85
CA ARG A 73 -1.62 -5.58 -20.71
C ARG A 73 -2.96 -4.88 -20.57
N VAL A 74 -3.98 -5.45 -21.18
CA VAL A 74 -5.36 -4.96 -21.07
C VAL A 74 -6.21 -5.97 -20.32
N ALA A 75 -7.19 -5.48 -19.58
CA ALA A 75 -8.29 -6.27 -19.08
C ALA A 75 -9.44 -6.15 -20.08
N TYR A 76 -10.07 -7.27 -20.41
CA TYR A 76 -11.18 -7.30 -21.36
C TYR A 76 -12.12 -8.46 -21.06
N GLU A 77 -13.39 -8.28 -21.40
CA GLU A 77 -14.42 -9.31 -21.24
C GLU A 77 -15.61 -9.02 -22.17
N LEU A 78 -16.41 -10.05 -22.46
CA LEU A 78 -17.61 -9.91 -23.30
C LEU A 78 -18.61 -8.93 -22.68
N ALA A 79 -19.04 -7.94 -23.46
CA ALA A 79 -20.03 -6.95 -23.05
C ALA A 79 -21.36 -7.60 -22.63
N SER A 80 -21.73 -8.73 -23.25
CA SER A 80 -22.93 -9.50 -22.93
C SER A 80 -22.97 -10.05 -21.51
N LYS A 81 -21.82 -10.19 -20.83
CA LYS A 81 -21.76 -10.59 -19.42
C LYS A 81 -22.14 -9.45 -18.46
N TYR A 82 -21.98 -8.20 -18.90
CA TYR A 82 -22.20 -7.01 -18.09
C TYR A 82 -23.03 -5.97 -18.85
N PRO A 83 -24.33 -6.24 -19.11
CA PRO A 83 -25.16 -5.36 -19.93
C PRO A 83 -25.30 -3.95 -19.32
N ASN A 84 -25.44 -3.84 -17.99
CA ASN A 84 -25.57 -2.56 -17.30
C ASN A 84 -24.27 -1.75 -17.37
N LEU A 85 -23.12 -2.37 -17.10
CA LEU A 85 -21.81 -1.74 -17.25
C LEU A 85 -21.56 -1.30 -18.69
N THR A 86 -21.93 -2.13 -19.67
CA THR A 86 -21.81 -1.79 -21.10
C THR A 86 -22.64 -0.55 -21.44
N ALA A 87 -23.88 -0.47 -20.96
CA ALA A 87 -24.73 0.68 -21.16
C ALA A 87 -24.13 1.94 -20.50
N GLU A 88 -23.62 1.83 -19.28
CA GLU A 88 -22.95 2.93 -18.58
C GLU A 88 -21.70 3.40 -19.32
N ILE A 89 -20.84 2.49 -19.80
CA ILE A 89 -19.67 2.84 -20.62
C ILE A 89 -20.11 3.65 -21.83
N LYS A 90 -21.12 3.19 -22.57
CA LYS A 90 -21.64 3.91 -23.74
C LYS A 90 -22.20 5.29 -23.38
N GLU A 91 -22.89 5.40 -22.24
CA GLU A 91 -23.40 6.67 -21.72
C GLU A 91 -22.27 7.65 -21.38
N LYS A 92 -21.24 7.18 -20.67
CA LYS A 92 -20.07 8.00 -20.28
C LYS A 92 -19.20 8.40 -21.47
N HIS A 93 -19.27 7.68 -22.58
CA HIS A 93 -18.56 8.03 -23.83
C HIS A 93 -19.33 9.01 -24.73
N LYS A 94 -20.57 9.38 -24.39
CA LYS A 94 -21.24 10.50 -25.05
C LYS A 94 -20.47 11.79 -24.84
N LYS A 95 -20.47 12.67 -25.85
CA LYS A 95 -19.66 13.89 -25.87
C LYS A 95 -19.90 14.80 -24.65
N GLU A 96 -21.13 14.85 -24.17
CA GLU A 96 -21.57 15.64 -23.03
C GLU A 96 -21.19 15.07 -21.65
N ASN A 97 -20.88 13.77 -21.58
CA ASN A 97 -20.56 13.06 -20.33
C ASN A 97 -19.09 12.68 -20.22
N ARG A 98 -18.36 12.74 -21.35
CA ARG A 98 -16.95 12.36 -21.44
C ARG A 98 -16.07 13.45 -20.81
N TYR A 99 -15.14 13.04 -19.96
CA TYR A 99 -14.08 13.91 -19.46
C TYR A 99 -13.19 14.41 -20.59
N LYS A 100 -12.44 15.49 -20.38
CA LYS A 100 -11.45 15.93 -21.37
C LYS A 100 -10.39 14.86 -21.59
N ASP A 101 -9.97 14.70 -22.84
CA ASP A 101 -8.87 13.80 -23.17
C ASP A 101 -7.57 14.32 -22.55
N ILE A 102 -6.77 13.38 -22.05
CA ILE A 102 -5.51 13.71 -21.38
C ILE A 102 -4.42 13.84 -22.42
N GLU A 103 -3.96 15.07 -22.65
CA GLU A 103 -2.79 15.33 -23.49
C GLU A 103 -1.50 14.98 -22.73
N LYS A 104 -0.74 13.99 -23.23
CA LYS A 104 0.56 13.63 -22.65
C LYS A 104 1.58 14.73 -22.95
N LEU A 105 2.17 15.30 -21.90
CA LEU A 105 3.28 16.24 -22.03
C LEU A 105 4.51 15.55 -22.62
N LEU A 106 5.28 16.29 -23.42
CA LEU A 106 6.58 15.84 -23.90
C LEU A 106 7.50 15.54 -22.70
N LYS A 107 8.19 14.39 -22.76
CA LYS A 107 9.11 13.97 -21.71
C LYS A 107 10.25 14.97 -21.61
N LYS A 108 10.49 15.47 -20.40
CA LYS A 108 11.65 16.33 -20.10
C LYS A 108 12.79 15.44 -19.62
N ALA A 109 13.98 15.62 -20.18
CA ALA A 109 15.17 14.92 -19.73
C ALA A 109 15.53 15.32 -18.30
N TYR A 110 16.08 14.39 -17.55
CA TYR A 110 16.65 14.65 -16.24
C TYR A 110 17.98 15.40 -16.35
N GLU A 111 18.22 16.32 -15.43
CA GLU A 111 19.46 17.09 -15.31
C GLU A 111 20.09 16.85 -13.93
N GLY A 112 21.42 16.86 -13.85
CA GLY A 112 22.17 16.65 -12.60
C GLY A 112 22.95 15.33 -12.52
N SER A 113 23.40 14.98 -11.32
CA SER A 113 24.10 13.71 -11.07
C SER A 113 23.13 12.53 -11.03
N PHE A 114 23.65 11.30 -11.13
CA PHE A 114 22.83 10.11 -11.01
C PHE A 114 22.03 10.08 -9.69
N GLU A 115 22.66 10.49 -8.58
CA GLU A 115 22.03 10.55 -7.26
C GLU A 115 20.90 11.57 -7.21
N SER A 116 21.08 12.77 -7.77
CA SER A 116 20.00 13.78 -7.82
C SER A 116 18.83 13.32 -8.68
N ILE A 117 19.13 12.60 -9.78
CA ILE A 117 18.11 12.02 -10.66
C ILE A 117 17.36 10.91 -9.93
N ALA A 118 18.06 10.01 -9.24
CA ALA A 118 17.47 8.92 -8.48
C ALA A 118 16.58 9.45 -7.33
N LEU A 119 17.02 10.47 -6.61
CA LEU A 119 16.23 11.13 -5.58
C LEU A 119 14.98 11.79 -6.17
N SER A 120 15.12 12.49 -7.30
CA SER A 120 13.99 13.13 -7.97
C SER A 120 12.98 12.14 -8.53
N ALA A 121 13.43 10.99 -9.05
CA ALA A 121 12.58 9.95 -9.61
C ALA A 121 11.88 9.10 -8.53
N LYS A 122 12.38 9.12 -7.30
CA LYS A 122 11.78 8.42 -6.15
C LYS A 122 10.43 9.01 -5.75
N ASP A 123 10.22 10.32 -5.93
CA ASP A 123 9.00 11.02 -5.49
C ASP A 123 7.76 10.51 -6.24
N ASN A 124 7.05 9.59 -5.60
CA ASN A 124 5.84 8.97 -6.16
C ASN A 124 4.58 9.62 -5.57
N GLN A 125 3.97 10.51 -6.34
CA GLN A 125 2.69 11.14 -5.99
C GLN A 125 1.47 10.44 -6.61
N ILE A 126 1.66 9.32 -7.33
CA ILE A 126 0.59 8.63 -8.07
C ILE A 126 -0.57 8.29 -7.14
N GLY A 127 -0.29 7.66 -5.99
CA GLY A 127 -1.33 7.27 -5.05
C GLY A 127 -2.07 8.46 -4.43
N ILE A 128 -1.37 9.56 -4.16
CA ILE A 128 -1.93 10.77 -3.56
C ILE A 128 -2.88 11.45 -4.56
N ILE A 129 -2.46 11.58 -5.82
CA ILE A 129 -3.26 12.23 -6.86
C ILE A 129 -4.43 11.33 -7.26
N ALA A 130 -4.22 10.01 -7.38
CA ALA A 130 -5.29 9.06 -7.66
C ALA A 130 -6.41 9.13 -6.60
N ILE A 131 -6.07 9.29 -5.31
CA ILE A 131 -7.07 9.49 -4.26
C ILE A 131 -7.88 10.77 -4.47
N LYS A 132 -7.25 11.86 -4.93
CA LYS A 132 -7.95 13.11 -5.24
C LYS A 132 -8.89 12.96 -6.43
N VAL A 133 -8.46 12.26 -7.49
CA VAL A 133 -9.30 11.94 -8.65
C VAL A 133 -10.50 11.08 -8.21
N MET A 134 -10.26 10.01 -7.44
CA MET A 134 -11.33 9.17 -6.90
C MET A 134 -12.29 9.96 -6.02
N LYS A 135 -11.80 10.90 -5.21
CA LYS A 135 -12.66 11.80 -4.40
C LYS A 135 -13.58 12.62 -5.30
N ALA A 136 -13.05 13.27 -6.35
CA ALA A 136 -13.85 14.06 -7.28
C ALA A 136 -14.94 13.21 -7.96
N VAL A 137 -14.59 12.02 -8.45
CA VAL A 137 -15.55 11.09 -9.08
C VAL A 137 -16.61 10.61 -8.09
N ALA A 138 -16.22 10.25 -6.86
CA ALA A 138 -17.15 9.78 -5.83
C ALA A 138 -18.18 10.88 -5.47
N LEU A 139 -17.73 12.12 -5.29
CA LEU A 139 -18.59 13.26 -5.05
C LEU A 139 -19.49 13.60 -6.26
N GLU A 140 -18.99 13.44 -7.49
CA GLU A 140 -19.80 13.66 -8.69
C GLU A 140 -20.94 12.63 -8.79
N MET A 141 -20.64 11.37 -8.47
CA MET A 141 -21.58 10.25 -8.59
C MET A 141 -22.55 10.13 -7.43
N GLU A 142 -22.30 10.77 -6.28
CA GLU A 142 -23.22 10.66 -5.13
C GLU A 142 -24.60 11.25 -5.42
N PHE A 143 -24.68 12.24 -6.33
CA PHE A 143 -25.94 12.83 -6.78
C PHE A 143 -26.84 11.89 -7.57
N GLU A 144 -26.34 10.75 -8.06
CA GLU A 144 -27.21 9.73 -8.67
C GLU A 144 -28.08 9.02 -7.63
N ASN A 145 -27.63 8.99 -6.36
CA ASN A 145 -28.31 8.28 -5.28
C ASN A 145 -28.60 9.17 -4.05
N LEU A 146 -28.37 10.48 -4.16
CA LEU A 146 -28.62 11.44 -3.08
C LEU A 146 -30.14 11.52 -2.80
N PRO A 147 -30.60 11.23 -1.57
CA PRO A 147 -32.02 11.33 -1.23
C PRO A 147 -32.54 12.76 -1.40
N GLN A 148 -33.78 12.90 -1.88
CA GLN A 148 -34.35 14.21 -2.23
C GLN A 148 -34.41 15.16 -1.02
N GLU A 149 -34.67 14.62 0.17
CA GLU A 149 -34.68 15.33 1.45
C GLU A 149 -33.30 15.84 1.90
N LYS A 150 -32.21 15.32 1.31
CA LYS A 150 -30.83 15.71 1.60
C LYS A 150 -30.25 16.73 0.61
N VAL A 151 -30.96 17.02 -0.48
CA VAL A 151 -30.49 17.91 -1.55
C VAL A 151 -30.24 19.33 -1.02
N GLU A 152 -31.18 19.89 -0.25
CA GLU A 152 -31.05 21.26 0.24
C GLU A 152 -29.91 21.41 1.26
N GLU A 153 -29.80 20.45 2.19
CA GLU A 153 -28.68 20.35 3.14
C GLU A 153 -27.33 20.32 2.39
N TYR A 154 -27.23 19.48 1.36
CA TYR A 154 -26.02 19.36 0.56
C TYR A 154 -25.63 20.68 -0.13
N ILE A 155 -26.60 21.34 -0.78
CA ILE A 155 -26.36 22.61 -1.50
C ILE A 155 -25.91 23.70 -0.52
N ASN A 156 -26.50 23.73 0.68
CA ASN A 156 -26.13 24.68 1.73
C ASN A 156 -24.71 24.40 2.23
N ASP A 157 -24.37 23.16 2.60
CA ASP A 157 -23.03 22.78 3.04
C ASP A 157 -21.96 23.13 1.99
N PHE A 158 -22.25 22.85 0.72
CA PHE A 158 -21.39 23.20 -0.40
C PHE A 158 -21.19 24.72 -0.46
N SER A 159 -22.27 25.50 -0.46
CA SER A 159 -22.22 26.97 -0.57
C SER A 159 -21.54 27.63 0.64
N ASP A 160 -21.80 27.11 1.84
CA ASP A 160 -21.23 27.59 3.10
C ASP A 160 -19.72 27.36 3.14
N HIS A 161 -19.24 26.24 2.63
CA HIS A 161 -17.81 25.98 2.48
C HIS A 161 -17.13 27.06 1.62
N PHE A 162 -17.68 27.35 0.44
CA PHE A 162 -17.14 28.40 -0.44
C PHE A 162 -17.25 29.80 0.17
N SER A 163 -18.34 30.08 0.88
CA SER A 163 -18.49 31.32 1.66
C SER A 163 -17.40 31.44 2.73
N GLY A 164 -17.06 30.35 3.40
CA GLY A 164 -15.97 30.26 4.37
C GLY A 164 -14.60 30.52 3.76
N LEU A 165 -14.30 29.91 2.60
CA LEU A 165 -13.07 30.17 1.85
C LEU A 165 -12.94 31.65 1.49
N TRP A 166 -14.02 32.24 0.96
CA TRP A 166 -14.06 33.65 0.57
C TRP A 166 -13.87 34.61 1.75
N LYS A 167 -14.49 34.31 2.89
CA LYS A 167 -14.38 35.11 4.11
C LYS A 167 -12.95 35.08 4.66
N LYS A 168 -12.33 33.90 4.69
CA LYS A 168 -10.94 33.73 5.16
C LYS A 168 -9.94 34.55 4.34
N ASP A 169 -10.14 34.65 3.03
CA ASP A 169 -9.30 35.47 2.14
C ASP A 169 -9.38 36.96 2.52
N LYS A 170 -10.60 37.44 2.77
CA LYS A 170 -10.84 38.83 3.19
C LYS A 170 -10.28 39.14 4.57
N GLU A 171 -10.44 38.24 5.54
CA GLU A 171 -10.01 38.48 6.92
C GLU A 171 -8.50 38.40 7.10
N THR A 172 -7.84 37.46 6.42
CA THR A 172 -6.40 37.22 6.59
C THR A 172 -5.53 38.01 5.62
N GLY A 173 -6.11 38.56 4.56
CA GLY A 173 -5.38 39.20 3.44
C GLY A 173 -4.49 38.22 2.67
N LYS A 174 -4.63 36.91 2.90
CA LYS A 174 -3.91 35.84 2.22
C LYS A 174 -4.90 35.02 1.42
N ASP A 175 -4.59 34.82 0.15
CA ASP A 175 -5.43 33.98 -0.70
C ASP A 175 -5.40 32.53 -0.22
N THR A 176 -6.58 31.96 0.00
CA THR A 176 -6.72 30.56 0.38
C THR A 176 -6.41 29.68 -0.81
N LEU A 177 -6.70 30.09 -2.04
CA LEU A 177 -6.28 29.38 -3.26
C LEU A 177 -4.98 29.97 -3.82
N PRO A 178 -4.10 29.20 -4.50
CA PRO A 178 -2.90 29.73 -5.14
C PRO A 178 -3.18 30.82 -6.20
N LYS A 179 -2.30 31.83 -6.30
CA LYS A 179 -2.44 32.98 -7.24
C LYS A 179 -2.29 32.60 -8.70
N SER A 180 -1.58 31.51 -8.96
CA SER A 180 -1.38 30.91 -10.28
C SER A 180 -2.70 30.44 -10.92
N LEU A 181 -3.75 30.21 -10.13
CA LEU A 181 -5.04 29.75 -10.64
C LEU A 181 -5.92 30.88 -11.14
N LYS A 182 -5.98 31.02 -12.47
CA LYS A 182 -6.80 32.01 -13.17
C LYS A 182 -8.29 31.79 -12.89
N GLY A 183 -9.02 32.86 -12.58
CA GLY A 183 -10.49 32.84 -12.41
C GLY A 183 -10.99 32.27 -11.08
N ARG A 184 -10.09 31.89 -10.16
CA ARG A 184 -10.42 31.28 -8.85
C ARG A 184 -11.42 32.09 -8.02
N GLU A 185 -11.31 33.42 -8.02
CA GLU A 185 -12.16 34.31 -7.20
C GLU A 185 -13.59 34.37 -7.73
N LEU A 186 -13.76 34.42 -9.05
CA LEU A 186 -15.08 34.40 -9.69
C LEU A 186 -15.77 33.06 -9.40
N LEU A 187 -15.05 31.95 -9.56
CA LEU A 187 -15.56 30.62 -9.27
C LEU A 187 -15.99 30.48 -7.81
N VAL A 188 -15.12 30.83 -6.85
CA VAL A 188 -15.45 30.73 -5.41
C VAL A 188 -16.65 31.60 -5.05
N ASN A 189 -16.73 32.83 -5.57
CA ASN A 189 -17.84 33.74 -5.30
C ASN A 189 -19.16 33.27 -5.92
N GLU A 190 -19.12 32.64 -7.10
CA GLU A 190 -20.29 32.03 -7.73
C GLU A 190 -20.82 30.85 -6.91
N LEU A 191 -19.94 29.93 -6.53
CA LEU A 191 -20.30 28.73 -5.75
C LEU A 191 -20.73 29.10 -4.32
N ALA A 192 -20.15 30.13 -3.71
CA ALA A 192 -20.55 30.65 -2.39
C ALA A 192 -22.00 31.16 -2.36
N LYS A 193 -22.51 31.65 -3.51
CA LYS A 193 -23.87 32.20 -3.61
C LYS A 193 -24.91 31.18 -4.06
N LEU A 194 -24.50 29.95 -4.39
CA LEU A 194 -25.33 28.96 -5.06
C LEU A 194 -26.60 28.63 -4.26
N ALA A 195 -26.48 28.44 -2.94
CA ALA A 195 -27.63 28.21 -2.05
C ALA A 195 -28.69 29.31 -2.16
N SER A 196 -28.25 30.57 -2.13
CA SER A 196 -29.13 31.76 -2.18
C SER A 196 -29.58 32.17 -3.59
N SER A 197 -29.18 31.43 -4.63
CA SER A 197 -29.58 31.75 -6.01
C SER A 197 -31.04 31.33 -6.28
N ASN A 198 -31.70 32.04 -7.20
CA ASN A 198 -33.07 31.76 -7.63
C ASN A 198 -33.21 30.52 -8.53
N GLN A 199 -32.12 29.76 -8.73
CA GLN A 199 -32.12 28.56 -9.55
C GLN A 199 -32.86 27.43 -8.85
N SER A 200 -33.44 26.52 -9.62
CA SER A 200 -34.00 25.26 -9.11
C SER A 200 -32.90 24.37 -8.50
N ASN A 201 -33.29 23.43 -7.64
CA ASN A 201 -32.33 22.50 -7.04
C ASN A 201 -31.65 21.61 -8.12
N GLU A 202 -32.37 21.24 -9.16
CA GLU A 202 -31.84 20.47 -10.30
C GLU A 202 -30.75 21.24 -11.05
N GLU A 203 -30.96 22.55 -11.28
CA GLU A 203 -29.94 23.41 -11.89
C GLU A 203 -28.72 23.58 -10.99
N LYS A 204 -28.92 23.75 -9.68
CA LYS A 204 -27.83 23.83 -8.70
C LYS A 204 -27.01 22.55 -8.66
N ILE A 205 -27.66 21.38 -8.65
CA ILE A 205 -26.98 20.07 -8.75
C ILE A 205 -26.17 19.98 -10.04
N LYS A 206 -26.72 20.42 -11.18
CA LYS A 206 -26.00 20.41 -12.45
C LYS A 206 -24.74 21.28 -12.41
N ILE A 207 -24.79 22.43 -11.74
CA ILE A 207 -23.62 23.30 -11.52
C ILE A 207 -22.57 22.57 -10.67
N ILE A 208 -22.97 21.94 -9.57
CA ILE A 208 -22.05 21.21 -8.69
C ILE A 208 -21.41 20.03 -9.43
N LYS A 209 -22.20 19.22 -10.15
CA LYS A 209 -21.69 18.13 -10.99
C LYS A 209 -20.68 18.64 -12.01
N SER A 210 -20.99 19.73 -12.72
CA SER A 210 -20.07 20.33 -13.70
C SER A 210 -18.77 20.82 -13.04
N PHE A 211 -18.87 21.40 -11.84
CA PHE A 211 -17.71 21.78 -11.06
C PHE A 211 -16.84 20.57 -10.68
N LEU A 212 -17.43 19.49 -10.17
CA LEU A 212 -16.71 18.26 -9.79
C LEU A 212 -16.09 17.57 -11.01
N HIS A 213 -16.82 17.51 -12.13
CA HIS A 213 -16.34 17.00 -13.40
C HIS A 213 -15.07 17.76 -13.85
N SER A 214 -15.08 19.10 -13.73
CA SER A 214 -13.90 19.91 -14.03
C SER A 214 -12.71 19.69 -13.08
N ARG A 215 -12.94 19.20 -11.85
CA ARG A 215 -11.84 18.81 -10.94
C ARG A 215 -11.15 17.56 -11.46
N VAL A 216 -11.90 16.59 -12.00
CA VAL A 216 -11.34 15.41 -12.67
C VAL A 216 -10.50 15.84 -13.87
N ASP A 217 -11.01 16.76 -14.71
CA ASP A 217 -10.26 17.32 -15.85
C ASP A 217 -8.93 17.97 -15.44
N GLU A 218 -8.86 18.62 -14.28
CA GLU A 218 -7.64 19.25 -13.77
C GLU A 218 -6.67 18.24 -13.16
N LEU A 219 -7.18 17.23 -12.43
CA LEU A 219 -6.37 16.28 -11.68
C LEU A 219 -5.85 15.11 -12.54
N ALA A 220 -6.61 14.69 -13.54
CA ALA A 220 -6.25 13.56 -14.41
C ALA A 220 -4.92 13.78 -15.16
N PRO A 221 -4.64 14.97 -15.75
CA PRO A 221 -3.32 15.27 -16.31
C PRO A 221 -2.20 15.23 -15.28
N GLN A 222 -2.45 15.69 -14.04
CA GLN A 222 -1.45 15.64 -12.96
C GLN A 222 -1.10 14.20 -12.58
N LEU A 223 -2.10 13.30 -12.58
CA LEU A 223 -1.87 11.87 -12.36
C LEU A 223 -1.00 11.27 -13.47
N GLN A 224 -1.26 11.62 -14.73
CA GLN A 224 -0.45 11.16 -15.86
C GLN A 224 1.00 11.66 -15.75
N ILE A 225 1.22 12.92 -15.36
CA ILE A 225 2.57 13.46 -15.12
C ILE A 225 3.28 12.68 -14.01
N ALA A 226 2.59 12.32 -12.92
CA ALA A 226 3.17 11.52 -11.84
C ALA A 226 3.54 10.10 -12.30
N VAL A 227 2.68 9.46 -13.11
CA VAL A 227 2.95 8.13 -13.69
C VAL A 227 4.19 8.15 -14.58
N ASP A 228 4.38 9.22 -15.35
CA ASP A 228 5.55 9.39 -16.20
C ASP A 228 6.80 9.87 -15.44
N GLY A 229 6.70 10.14 -14.14
CA GLY A 229 7.80 10.60 -13.28
C GLY A 229 9.08 9.79 -13.43
N PRO A 230 9.08 8.44 -13.37
CA PRO A 230 10.30 7.65 -13.57
C PRO A 230 10.97 7.82 -14.95
N LYS A 231 10.22 8.29 -15.96
CA LYS A 231 10.66 8.45 -17.36
C LYS A 231 10.81 9.92 -17.77
N SER A 232 10.50 10.88 -16.90
CA SER A 232 10.44 12.32 -17.21
C SER A 232 10.74 13.18 -15.99
N ALA A 233 11.44 14.30 -16.17
CA ALA A 233 11.67 15.31 -15.13
C ALA A 233 10.45 16.22 -14.87
N ASN A 234 9.35 16.07 -15.63
CA ASN A 234 8.11 16.80 -15.35
C ASN A 234 7.53 16.38 -13.99
N ARG A 235 6.98 17.32 -13.24
CA ARG A 235 6.37 17.05 -11.93
C ARG A 235 4.95 17.60 -11.87
N PRO A 236 4.05 16.93 -11.11
CA PRO A 236 2.72 17.45 -10.86
C PRO A 236 2.76 18.87 -10.28
N ASP A 237 1.80 19.69 -10.67
CA ASP A 237 1.67 21.07 -10.23
C ASP A 237 1.11 21.12 -8.80
N ALA A 238 1.95 21.52 -7.84
CA ALA A 238 1.59 21.60 -6.43
C ALA A 238 0.46 22.62 -6.15
N ASP A 239 0.34 23.67 -6.96
CA ASP A 239 -0.73 24.67 -6.81
C ASP A 239 -2.07 24.06 -7.23
N VAL A 240 -2.11 23.33 -8.35
CA VAL A 240 -3.31 22.61 -8.80
C VAL A 240 -3.75 21.59 -7.74
N LEU A 241 -2.80 20.80 -7.21
CA LEU A 241 -3.10 19.78 -6.20
C LEU A 241 -3.63 20.39 -4.89
N SER A 242 -2.95 21.43 -4.39
CA SER A 242 -3.33 22.07 -3.12
C SER A 242 -4.63 22.86 -3.21
N ALA A 243 -4.96 23.41 -4.39
CA ALA A 243 -6.24 24.06 -4.63
C ALA A 243 -7.38 23.06 -4.66
N ASN A 244 -7.20 21.93 -5.35
CA ASN A 244 -8.22 20.88 -5.43
C ASN A 244 -8.54 20.29 -4.04
N ASP A 245 -7.56 20.20 -3.13
CA ASP A 245 -7.82 19.83 -1.73
C ASP A 245 -8.76 20.79 -1.01
N LYS A 246 -8.58 22.10 -1.23
CA LYS A 246 -9.41 23.13 -0.61
C LYS A 246 -10.78 23.21 -1.27
N LEU A 247 -10.84 23.11 -2.59
CA LEU A 247 -12.05 23.19 -3.39
C LEU A 247 -12.99 22.02 -3.13
N MET A 248 -12.46 20.80 -2.97
CA MET A 248 -13.23 19.61 -2.60
C MET A 248 -13.32 19.40 -1.07
N GLY A 249 -12.94 20.41 -0.28
CA GLY A 249 -12.87 20.33 1.17
C GLY A 249 -14.23 20.41 1.88
N TYR A 250 -15.32 20.67 1.15
CA TYR A 250 -16.67 20.79 1.69
C TYR A 250 -17.23 19.44 2.21
N ARG A 251 -16.72 18.32 1.68
CA ARG A 251 -17.16 16.97 2.05
C ARG A 251 -16.00 15.99 1.99
N ASP A 252 -16.01 15.03 2.90
CA ASP A 252 -15.07 13.91 2.92
C ASP A 252 -15.72 12.63 2.43
N VAL A 253 -14.92 11.79 1.75
CA VAL A 253 -15.32 10.45 1.32
C VAL A 253 -14.65 9.45 2.27
N GLY A 254 -15.43 8.86 3.17
CA GLY A 254 -14.96 8.13 4.33
C GLY A 254 -14.09 6.93 3.97
N TRP A 255 -14.58 6.09 3.06
CA TRP A 255 -13.89 4.87 2.65
C TRP A 255 -12.53 5.12 2.00
N LEU A 256 -12.33 6.27 1.33
CA LEU A 256 -11.03 6.64 0.75
C LEU A 256 -9.94 6.83 1.81
N LYS A 257 -10.31 7.09 3.07
CA LYS A 257 -9.37 7.19 4.19
C LYS A 257 -9.02 5.83 4.79
N GLU A 258 -9.92 4.86 4.72
CA GLU A 258 -9.81 3.61 5.47
C GLU A 258 -9.62 2.35 4.61
N TYR A 259 -9.79 2.39 3.28
CA TYR A 259 -9.72 1.17 2.44
C TYR A 259 -8.40 0.40 2.52
N LYS A 260 -7.32 1.06 3.00
CA LYS A 260 -6.00 0.45 3.25
C LYS A 260 -5.77 0.04 4.71
N ASP A 261 -6.65 0.43 5.63
CA ASP A 261 -6.60 0.02 7.03
C ASP A 261 -7.03 -1.45 7.12
N LEU A 262 -6.20 -2.33 7.66
CA LEU A 262 -6.55 -3.73 7.80
C LEU A 262 -7.62 -3.96 8.88
N ASP A 263 -7.78 -3.03 9.81
CA ASP A 263 -8.75 -3.18 10.90
C ASP A 263 -10.21 -3.07 10.40
N VAL A 264 -10.49 -2.36 9.29
CA VAL A 264 -11.85 -2.31 8.69
C VAL A 264 -12.31 -3.62 8.07
N TYR A 265 -11.41 -4.59 7.92
CA TYR A 265 -11.75 -5.93 7.41
C TYR A 265 -11.74 -6.99 8.52
N ARG A 266 -11.37 -6.61 9.75
CA ARG A 266 -11.12 -7.57 10.84
C ARG A 266 -11.84 -7.26 12.14
N LYS A 267 -11.94 -5.97 12.49
CA LYS A 267 -12.33 -5.51 13.82
C LYS A 267 -13.41 -4.42 13.82
N LYS A 268 -13.56 -3.68 12.73
CA LYS A 268 -14.57 -2.63 12.59
C LYS A 268 -15.14 -2.67 11.17
N VAL A 269 -16.31 -2.05 11.00
CA VAL A 269 -16.88 -1.72 9.69
C VAL A 269 -16.11 -0.58 9.02
N MET A 270 -16.19 -0.48 7.69
CA MET A 270 -15.61 0.62 6.94
C MET A 270 -16.52 1.85 6.96
N LEU A 271 -15.95 3.06 7.11
CA LEU A 271 -16.74 4.29 7.10
C LEU A 271 -17.43 4.52 5.73
N SER A 272 -18.75 4.61 5.76
CA SER A 272 -19.62 5.02 4.64
C SER A 272 -20.36 6.29 5.03
N ASN A 273 -20.14 7.39 4.31
CA ASN A 273 -20.68 8.71 4.65
C ASN A 273 -21.08 9.56 3.42
N SER A 274 -21.05 8.95 2.24
CA SER A 274 -21.49 9.57 1.00
C SER A 274 -22.56 8.70 0.32
N TYR A 275 -23.07 9.15 -0.82
CA TYR A 275 -24.04 8.41 -1.62
C TYR A 275 -23.43 7.87 -2.92
N SER A 276 -22.10 7.81 -3.00
CA SER A 276 -21.41 7.22 -4.15
C SER A 276 -21.77 5.73 -4.28
N PRO A 277 -21.71 5.15 -5.49
CA PRO A 277 -21.96 3.72 -5.67
C PRO A 277 -21.09 2.82 -4.77
N VAL A 278 -19.85 3.23 -4.48
CA VAL A 278 -18.95 2.51 -3.57
C VAL A 278 -19.44 2.58 -2.13
N ASP A 279 -19.91 3.75 -1.67
CA ASP A 279 -20.48 3.89 -0.33
C ASP A 279 -21.73 3.03 -0.16
N LEU A 280 -22.60 2.93 -1.17
CA LEU A 280 -23.77 2.06 -1.12
C LEU A 280 -23.37 0.59 -0.98
N MET A 281 -22.37 0.12 -1.73
CA MET A 281 -21.84 -1.23 -1.57
C MET A 281 -21.28 -1.47 -0.16
N ILE A 282 -20.59 -0.47 0.40
CA ILE A 282 -20.05 -0.57 1.76
C ILE A 282 -21.17 -0.62 2.79
N THR A 283 -22.22 0.18 2.63
CA THR A 283 -23.38 0.16 3.52
C THR A 283 -24.02 -1.23 3.58
N GLU A 284 -24.28 -1.85 2.43
CA GLU A 284 -24.81 -3.22 2.34
C GLU A 284 -23.90 -4.25 3.01
N VAL A 285 -22.59 -4.14 2.80
CA VAL A 285 -21.61 -5.04 3.44
C VAL A 285 -21.57 -4.82 4.96
N ASN A 286 -21.61 -3.58 5.42
CA ASN A 286 -21.58 -3.21 6.82
C ASN A 286 -22.81 -3.71 7.58
N GLU A 287 -23.99 -3.74 6.94
CA GLU A 287 -25.21 -4.31 7.53
C GLU A 287 -25.07 -5.81 7.82
N SER A 288 -24.26 -6.51 7.04
CA SER A 288 -23.98 -7.94 7.20
C SER A 288 -22.67 -8.23 7.94
N TRP A 289 -21.96 -7.19 8.41
CA TRP A 289 -20.65 -7.36 9.03
C TRP A 289 -20.77 -7.81 10.48
N GLU A 290 -20.00 -8.84 10.84
CA GLU A 290 -19.85 -9.30 12.21
C GLU A 290 -18.37 -9.47 12.54
N GLU A 291 -17.98 -9.12 13.76
CA GLU A 291 -16.62 -9.36 14.23
C GLU A 291 -16.36 -10.87 14.23
N ASN A 292 -15.18 -11.26 13.72
CA ASN A 292 -14.81 -12.67 13.70
C ASN A 292 -14.71 -13.20 15.14
N SER A 293 -15.64 -14.09 15.51
CA SER A 293 -15.70 -14.74 16.83
C SER A 293 -14.82 -16.00 16.95
N LEU A 294 -14.07 -16.35 15.90
CA LEU A 294 -13.15 -17.49 15.92
C LEU A 294 -11.93 -17.19 16.79
N GLU A 295 -12.01 -17.61 18.05
CA GLU A 295 -10.86 -17.64 18.94
C GLU A 295 -9.89 -18.76 18.54
N PRO A 296 -8.58 -18.47 18.41
CA PRO A 296 -7.57 -19.49 18.17
C PRO A 296 -7.60 -20.55 19.28
N ARG A 297 -7.90 -21.80 18.90
CA ARG A 297 -7.81 -22.94 19.83
C ARG A 297 -6.36 -23.20 20.20
N GLN A 298 -6.15 -23.65 21.44
CA GLN A 298 -4.81 -24.04 21.87
C GLN A 298 -4.32 -25.25 21.07
N THR A 299 -3.13 -25.14 20.47
CA THR A 299 -2.60 -26.16 19.55
C THR A 299 -2.49 -27.55 20.18
N HIS A 300 -2.29 -27.65 21.50
CA HIS A 300 -2.24 -28.94 22.21
C HIS A 300 -3.50 -29.80 22.07
N GLN A 301 -4.66 -29.19 21.80
CA GLN A 301 -5.91 -29.93 21.56
C GLN A 301 -5.79 -30.87 20.35
N PHE A 302 -4.86 -30.58 19.46
CA PHE A 302 -4.57 -31.36 18.27
C PHE A 302 -3.33 -32.25 18.42
N GLU A 303 -2.70 -32.35 19.60
CA GLU A 303 -1.53 -33.21 19.82
C GLU A 303 -1.78 -34.66 19.38
N LYS A 304 -3.03 -35.12 19.55
CA LYS A 304 -3.50 -36.48 19.25
C LYS A 304 -3.89 -36.72 17.79
N LEU A 305 -3.63 -35.77 16.88
CA LEU A 305 -4.05 -35.86 15.47
C LEU A 305 -3.55 -37.14 14.78
N PHE A 306 -2.32 -37.58 15.09
CA PHE A 306 -1.71 -38.79 14.52
C PHE A 306 -1.71 -39.98 15.49
N ASN A 307 -2.72 -40.08 16.36
CA ASN A 307 -2.85 -41.21 17.27
C ASN A 307 -2.91 -42.54 16.50
N GLY A 308 -2.01 -43.47 16.83
CA GLY A 308 -1.96 -44.79 16.20
C GLY A 308 -0.87 -44.94 15.14
N VAL A 309 -0.15 -43.87 14.80
CA VAL A 309 1.06 -43.96 13.96
C VAL A 309 2.25 -44.32 14.85
N GLU A 310 2.97 -45.39 14.50
CA GLU A 310 4.19 -45.78 15.21
C GLU A 310 5.35 -44.85 14.84
N ILE A 311 6.00 -44.27 15.86
CA ILE A 311 7.10 -43.32 15.70
C ILE A 311 8.31 -43.82 16.49
N THR A 312 9.48 -43.85 15.85
CA THR A 312 10.75 -44.27 16.47
C THR A 312 11.49 -43.10 17.13
N LYS A 313 12.54 -43.38 17.91
CA LYS A 313 13.37 -42.31 18.50
C LYS A 313 14.15 -41.54 17.43
N GLU A 314 14.55 -42.24 16.36
CA GLU A 314 15.22 -41.68 15.20
C GLU A 314 14.33 -40.69 14.47
N ASP A 315 13.05 -41.01 14.27
CA ASP A 315 12.07 -40.10 13.64
C ASP A 315 11.89 -38.80 14.44
N ILE A 316 11.91 -38.88 15.78
CA ILE A 316 11.84 -37.70 16.66
C ILE A 316 13.09 -36.82 16.53
N LYS A 317 14.27 -37.44 16.49
CA LYS A 317 15.53 -36.70 16.33
C LYS A 317 15.56 -35.97 14.98
N TRP A 318 15.13 -36.64 13.92
CA TRP A 318 14.95 -36.05 12.60
C TRP A 318 13.98 -34.86 12.66
N ALA A 319 12.81 -35.04 13.27
CA ALA A 319 11.79 -33.99 13.37
C ALA A 319 12.28 -32.75 14.14
N GLU A 320 13.09 -32.93 15.19
CA GLU A 320 13.71 -31.83 15.92
C GLU A 320 14.70 -31.05 15.05
N GLU A 321 15.53 -31.75 14.28
CA GLU A 321 16.49 -31.14 13.34
C GLU A 321 15.77 -30.33 12.25
N ILE A 322 14.79 -30.93 11.58
CA ILE A 322 13.98 -30.27 10.55
C ILE A 322 13.26 -29.04 11.09
N ARG A 323 12.60 -29.15 12.26
CA ARG A 323 11.93 -28.02 12.90
C ARG A 323 12.92 -26.89 13.19
N ASN A 324 14.09 -27.21 13.73
CA ASN A 324 15.08 -26.20 14.11
C ASN A 324 15.64 -25.48 12.87
N GLN A 325 15.91 -26.22 11.80
CA GLN A 325 16.38 -25.64 10.54
C GLN A 325 15.30 -24.78 9.87
N TYR A 326 14.06 -25.28 9.78
CA TYR A 326 12.91 -24.50 9.29
C TYR A 326 12.76 -23.21 10.08
N ASN A 327 12.74 -23.28 11.42
CA ASN A 327 12.57 -22.10 12.27
C ASN A 327 13.70 -21.09 12.09
N LYS A 328 14.95 -21.55 11.88
CA LYS A 328 16.09 -20.67 11.62
C LYS A 328 15.93 -19.91 10.31
N LEU A 329 15.60 -20.61 9.22
CA LEU A 329 15.38 -20.00 7.90
C LEU A 329 14.17 -19.05 7.91
N ASN A 330 13.06 -19.51 8.49
CA ASN A 330 11.82 -18.74 8.54
C ASN A 330 11.97 -17.48 9.41
N SER A 331 12.63 -17.58 10.58
CA SER A 331 12.91 -16.42 11.41
C SER A 331 13.85 -15.42 10.73
N TYR A 332 14.80 -15.91 9.92
CA TYR A 332 15.66 -15.04 9.11
C TYR A 332 14.88 -14.30 8.03
N ALA A 333 14.00 -15.00 7.31
CA ALA A 333 13.15 -14.42 6.26
C ALA A 333 12.17 -13.37 6.82
N PHE A 334 11.50 -13.68 7.94
CA PHE A 334 10.63 -12.73 8.63
C PHE A 334 11.40 -11.52 9.15
N ARG A 335 12.60 -11.72 9.71
CA ARG A 335 13.43 -10.60 10.14
C ARG A 335 13.77 -9.67 8.97
N LEU A 336 14.16 -10.21 7.81
CA LEU A 336 14.41 -9.38 6.61
C LEU A 336 13.14 -8.67 6.13
N LYS A 337 11.98 -9.32 6.20
CA LYS A 337 10.69 -8.72 5.84
C LYS A 337 10.35 -7.56 6.76
N ASP A 338 10.51 -7.74 8.06
CA ASP A 338 10.29 -6.72 9.07
C ASP A 338 11.28 -5.56 8.88
N GLU A 339 12.57 -5.86 8.67
CA GLU A 339 13.60 -4.84 8.36
C GLU A 339 13.27 -4.03 7.10
N TYR A 340 12.82 -4.70 6.02
CA TYR A 340 12.38 -4.02 4.79
C TYR A 340 11.14 -3.15 5.01
N GLY A 341 10.16 -3.63 5.78
CA GLY A 341 8.92 -2.92 6.04
C GLY A 341 9.10 -1.73 6.99
N GLU A 342 9.95 -1.88 8.01
CA GLU A 342 10.21 -0.83 8.99
C GLU A 342 11.10 0.26 8.41
N ALA A 343 12.19 -0.06 7.69
CA ALA A 343 13.17 0.93 7.25
C ALA A 343 13.65 0.73 5.81
N PRO A 344 12.81 1.05 4.81
CA PRO A 344 13.22 0.94 3.40
C PRO A 344 14.29 2.01 3.08
N GLY A 345 15.50 1.57 2.75
CA GLY A 345 16.56 2.45 2.25
C GLY A 345 17.96 2.16 2.82
N PRO A 346 18.97 2.93 2.42
CA PRO A 346 20.32 2.79 2.95
C PRO A 346 20.35 2.95 4.47
N ARG A 347 21.26 2.23 5.11
CA ARG A 347 21.51 2.32 6.56
C ARG A 347 22.93 2.78 6.80
N LEU A 348 23.12 3.55 7.87
CA LEU A 348 24.44 3.88 8.35
C LEU A 348 24.78 2.95 9.51
N THR A 349 25.98 2.38 9.49
CA THR A 349 26.54 1.70 10.66
C THR A 349 27.70 2.54 11.17
N LEU A 350 27.52 3.09 12.36
CA LEU A 350 28.57 3.72 13.14
C LEU A 350 29.34 2.62 13.87
N ASN A 351 30.66 2.56 13.65
CA ASN A 351 31.56 1.67 14.36
C ASN A 351 32.42 2.52 15.30
N THR A 352 32.29 2.29 16.61
CA THR A 352 33.11 2.98 17.60
C THR A 352 34.52 2.40 17.63
N LYS A 353 35.48 3.16 18.17
CA LYS A 353 36.86 2.69 18.36
C LYS A 353 36.97 1.48 19.30
N GLU A 354 35.96 1.28 20.15
CA GLU A 354 35.85 0.17 21.10
C GLU A 354 35.20 -1.08 20.48
N GLY A 355 34.85 -1.04 19.19
CA GLY A 355 34.31 -2.18 18.43
C GLY A 355 32.78 -2.32 18.49
N GLU A 356 32.10 -1.40 19.17
CA GLU A 356 30.65 -1.39 19.26
C GLU A 356 30.01 -0.82 17.99
N LYS A 357 28.81 -1.30 17.65
CA LYS A 357 28.10 -0.92 16.44
C LYS A 357 26.75 -0.29 16.76
N LEU A 358 26.44 0.80 16.08
CA LEU A 358 25.14 1.45 16.10
C LEU A 358 24.61 1.56 14.67
N GLU A 359 23.46 0.95 14.42
CA GLU A 359 22.76 1.02 13.14
C GLU A 359 21.73 2.15 13.15
N ILE A 360 21.78 2.98 12.11
CA ILE A 360 20.92 4.13 11.89
C ILE A 360 20.13 3.90 10.60
N ILE A 361 18.82 4.00 10.72
CA ILE A 361 17.81 3.71 9.69
C ILE A 361 17.01 4.98 9.35
N HIS A 362 16.16 4.91 8.32
CA HIS A 362 15.41 6.03 7.74
C HIS A 362 16.32 7.21 7.32
N THR A 363 17.51 6.88 6.81
CA THR A 363 18.53 7.87 6.42
C THR A 363 18.09 8.74 5.24
N LEU A 364 17.11 8.28 4.46
CA LEU A 364 16.53 9.04 3.34
C LEU A 364 15.77 10.29 3.81
N GLU A 365 15.38 10.35 5.08
CA GLU A 365 14.74 11.51 5.70
C GLU A 365 15.74 12.40 6.45
N ALA A 366 17.04 12.12 6.34
CA ALA A 366 18.07 12.92 6.98
C ALA A 366 17.97 14.39 6.53
N THR A 367 18.15 15.32 7.48
CA THR A 367 18.31 16.75 7.19
C THR A 367 19.77 17.14 7.06
N HIS A 368 20.68 16.21 7.34
CA HIS A 368 22.12 16.41 7.21
C HIS A 368 22.54 16.44 5.73
N PRO A 369 23.21 17.51 5.24
CA PRO A 369 23.46 17.73 3.82
C PRO A 369 24.38 16.68 3.19
N SER A 370 25.26 16.07 3.98
CA SER A 370 26.26 15.10 3.51
C SER A 370 26.11 13.74 4.20
N VAL A 371 24.88 13.32 4.52
CA VAL A 371 24.61 12.08 5.29
C VAL A 371 25.27 10.84 4.69
N TYR A 372 25.44 10.78 3.37
CA TYR A 372 26.04 9.67 2.64
C TYR A 372 27.52 9.88 2.27
N ASP A 373 28.15 10.96 2.73
CA ASP A 373 29.58 11.22 2.55
C ASP A 373 30.35 11.17 3.89
N LEU A 374 29.65 10.84 4.98
CA LEU A 374 30.25 10.69 6.30
C LEU A 374 31.20 9.48 6.31
N LYS A 375 32.49 9.74 6.50
CA LYS A 375 33.51 8.70 6.75
C LYS A 375 33.76 8.51 8.24
N GLU A 376 33.76 9.61 8.98
CA GLU A 376 33.80 9.67 10.43
C GLU A 376 32.78 10.70 10.89
N ALA A 377 32.14 10.45 12.03
CA ALA A 377 31.14 11.36 12.56
C ALA A 377 31.17 11.42 14.08
N ASN A 378 30.93 12.63 14.59
CA ASN A 378 30.54 12.87 15.96
C ASN A 378 29.00 12.83 16.00
N ILE A 379 28.45 11.82 16.67
CA ILE A 379 27.01 11.56 16.71
C ILE A 379 26.51 11.68 18.15
N TYR A 380 25.41 12.38 18.36
CA TYR A 380 24.65 12.23 19.60
C TYR A 380 23.25 11.67 19.29
N LEU A 381 22.66 11.04 20.30
CA LEU A 381 21.32 10.51 20.26
C LEU A 381 20.39 11.37 21.11
N ARG A 382 19.17 11.57 20.65
CA ARG A 382 18.10 12.21 21.44
C ARG A 382 16.95 11.23 21.59
N LYS A 383 16.27 11.25 22.74
CA LYS A 383 14.96 10.57 22.86
C LYS A 383 13.99 11.13 21.83
N ASN A 384 13.27 10.24 21.16
CA ASN A 384 12.28 10.62 20.19
C ASN A 384 11.06 11.24 20.88
N GLU A 385 10.50 12.27 20.28
CA GLU A 385 9.31 12.99 20.75
C GLU A 385 8.18 12.75 19.74
N ASP A 386 6.91 12.86 20.17
CA ASP A 386 5.74 12.53 19.35
C ASP A 386 5.59 13.36 18.07
N SER A 387 6.39 14.42 17.91
CA SER A 387 6.40 15.32 16.75
C SER A 387 7.23 14.85 15.54
N PHE A 388 7.92 13.71 15.65
CA PHE A 388 8.76 13.15 14.58
C PHE A 388 8.04 12.09 13.74
N SER A 389 8.49 11.89 12.49
CA SER A 389 7.87 10.98 11.49
C SER A 389 7.74 9.50 11.90
N HIS A 390 8.48 9.06 12.92
CA HIS A 390 8.61 7.66 13.33
C HIS A 390 8.49 7.51 14.85
N PRO A 391 7.30 7.74 15.45
CA PRO A 391 7.11 7.73 16.91
C PRO A 391 7.39 6.36 17.56
N GLU A 392 7.36 5.28 16.78
CA GLU A 392 7.64 3.91 17.22
C GLU A 392 9.12 3.63 17.55
N LEU A 393 10.04 4.49 17.09
CA LEU A 393 11.47 4.37 17.33
C LEU A 393 11.90 5.25 18.49
N LYS A 394 12.72 4.74 19.41
CA LYS A 394 12.97 5.44 20.69
C LYS A 394 13.97 6.58 20.58
N TYR A 395 14.88 6.52 19.60
CA TYR A 395 16.02 7.44 19.55
C TYR A 395 16.26 7.98 18.14
N VAL A 396 16.54 9.27 18.08
CA VAL A 396 16.90 10.01 16.85
C VAL A 396 18.40 10.30 16.88
N ALA A 397 19.09 10.06 15.76
CA ALA A 397 20.53 10.27 15.64
C ALA A 397 20.85 11.58 14.90
N PHE A 398 21.79 12.34 15.45
CA PHE A 398 22.27 13.61 14.89
C PHE A 398 23.77 13.57 14.71
N ALA A 399 24.26 13.97 13.53
CA ALA A 399 25.70 14.12 13.26
C ALA A 399 26.08 15.59 13.15
N GLU A 400 27.31 15.89 13.53
CA GLU A 400 27.96 17.18 13.31
C GLU A 400 28.11 17.48 11.81
N VAL A 401 27.77 18.69 11.39
CA VAL A 401 27.97 19.17 10.02
C VAL A 401 29.37 19.79 9.93
N PRO A 402 30.32 19.21 9.18
CA PRO A 402 31.69 19.70 9.12
C PRO A 402 31.76 21.16 8.68
N GLY A 403 32.44 22.00 9.49
CA GLY A 403 32.67 23.41 9.16
C GLY A 403 31.50 24.37 9.46
N GLU A 404 30.30 23.86 9.78
CA GLU A 404 29.15 24.70 10.15
C GLU A 404 29.03 24.86 11.67
N LYS A 405 28.81 26.09 12.10
CA LYS A 405 28.59 26.45 13.50
C LYS A 405 27.28 27.21 13.64
N LYS A 406 26.63 27.06 14.80
CA LYS A 406 25.51 27.91 15.20
C LYS A 406 26.02 29.32 15.52
N ASP A 407 25.11 30.30 15.59
CA ASP A 407 25.42 31.71 15.92
C ASP A 407 26.18 31.87 17.25
N ASN A 408 26.07 30.89 18.14
CA ASN A 408 26.79 30.84 19.42
C ASN A 408 28.17 30.15 19.34
N GLY A 409 28.70 29.89 18.14
CA GLY A 409 30.00 29.28 17.90
C GLY A 409 30.10 27.77 18.16
N LYS A 410 29.01 27.11 18.60
CA LYS A 410 28.99 25.65 18.80
C LYS A 410 28.79 24.92 17.46
N PRO A 411 29.27 23.67 17.32
CA PRO A 411 29.06 22.92 16.10
C PRO A 411 27.57 22.72 15.79
N LEU A 412 27.23 22.81 14.51
CA LEU A 412 25.88 22.52 14.04
C LEU A 412 25.70 21.01 13.90
N TYR A 413 24.56 20.50 14.38
CA TYR A 413 24.19 19.09 14.24
C TYR A 413 22.86 18.99 13.49
N LYS A 414 22.77 18.06 12.54
CA LYS A 414 21.56 17.77 11.77
C LYS A 414 21.21 16.29 11.82
N ARG A 415 19.93 15.98 11.62
CA ARG A 415 19.39 14.62 11.72
C ARG A 415 19.98 13.75 10.61
N ILE A 416 20.48 12.58 10.96
CA ILE A 416 20.96 11.57 10.02
C ILE A 416 20.06 10.33 9.95
N GLY A 417 19.12 10.19 10.88
CA GLY A 417 18.13 9.10 10.90
C GLY A 417 17.70 8.74 12.32
N TYR A 418 17.26 7.50 12.49
CA TYR A 418 16.79 6.93 13.75
C TYR A 418 17.60 5.68 14.12
N VAL A 419 17.75 5.40 15.41
CA VAL A 419 18.44 4.17 15.85
C VAL A 419 17.55 2.96 15.60
N SER A 420 18.10 1.91 14.99
CA SER A 420 17.33 0.69 14.74
C SER A 420 16.97 -0.05 16.03
N LYS A 421 15.82 -0.73 16.08
CA LYS A 421 15.38 -1.54 17.24
C LYS A 421 16.39 -2.60 17.66
N ILE A 422 17.21 -3.09 16.72
CA ILE A 422 18.31 -4.02 17.00
C ILE A 422 19.38 -3.32 17.83
N SER A 423 19.76 -2.11 17.42
CA SER A 423 20.77 -1.30 18.09
C SER A 423 20.28 -0.68 19.40
N GLU A 424 18.96 -0.48 19.57
CA GLU A 424 18.37 -0.03 20.84
C GLU A 424 18.72 -0.93 22.03
N ARG A 425 18.97 -2.23 21.79
CA ARG A 425 19.33 -3.19 22.83
C ARG A 425 20.76 -3.03 23.33
N ASN A 426 21.59 -2.28 22.61
CA ASN A 426 22.97 -2.02 22.99
C ASN A 426 23.06 -0.90 24.05
N LYS A 427 22.85 -1.30 25.31
CA LYS A 427 22.83 -0.38 26.48
C LYS A 427 24.16 0.33 26.73
N ASN A 428 25.27 -0.13 26.15
CA ASN A 428 26.57 0.48 26.35
C ASN A 428 26.71 1.81 25.59
N LEU A 429 26.22 1.86 24.35
CA LEU A 429 26.29 3.05 23.50
C LEU A 429 25.19 4.07 23.80
N ILE A 430 24.04 3.60 24.26
CA ILE A 430 22.84 4.43 24.44
C ILE A 430 22.69 4.77 25.93
N GLN A 431 23.53 5.69 26.39
CA GLN A 431 23.52 6.17 27.77
C GLN A 431 23.08 7.64 27.85
N PHE A 432 22.03 7.88 28.63
CA PHE A 432 21.56 9.21 28.97
C PHE A 432 21.88 9.46 30.44
N GLU A 433 22.46 10.62 30.74
CA GLU A 433 22.57 11.05 32.13
C GLU A 433 21.17 11.35 32.70
N PRO A 434 20.97 11.18 34.02
CA PRO A 434 19.69 11.52 34.66
C PRO A 434 19.24 12.94 34.29
N ASN A 435 17.96 13.10 33.93
CA ASN A 435 17.36 14.36 33.49
C ASN A 435 17.89 14.96 32.17
N LYS A 436 18.70 14.22 31.39
CA LYS A 436 19.09 14.62 30.02
C LYS A 436 18.30 13.84 28.96
N THR A 437 17.89 14.55 27.92
CA THR A 437 17.22 13.98 26.73
C THR A 437 18.19 13.68 25.59
N ILE A 438 19.47 14.04 25.75
CA ILE A 438 20.55 13.89 24.77
C ILE A 438 21.66 13.03 25.37
N SER A 439 22.19 12.09 24.60
CA SER A 439 23.30 11.22 24.98
C SER A 439 24.64 11.96 24.96
N LYS A 440 25.69 11.32 25.46
CA LYS A 440 27.06 11.75 25.13
C LYS A 440 27.33 11.59 23.63
N THR A 441 28.25 12.40 23.10
CA THR A 441 28.69 12.29 21.72
C THR A 441 29.53 11.02 21.55
N ILE A 442 29.18 10.23 20.55
CA ILE A 442 29.82 9.00 20.11
C ILE A 442 30.65 9.34 18.87
N ASN A 443 31.94 9.02 18.90
CA ASN A 443 32.82 9.17 17.75
C ASN A 443 33.09 7.80 17.13
N GLY A 444 33.02 7.72 15.81
CA GLY A 444 33.27 6.47 15.10
C GLY A 444 33.32 6.63 13.59
N SER A 445 33.78 5.57 12.93
CA SER A 445 33.74 5.47 11.47
C SER A 445 32.33 5.11 11.02
N VAL A 446 31.89 5.72 9.93
CA VAL A 446 30.56 5.51 9.37
C VAL A 446 30.70 4.68 8.10
N THR A 447 29.90 3.63 8.03
CA THR A 447 29.80 2.75 6.85
C THR A 447 28.37 2.78 6.33
N ILE A 448 28.23 2.90 5.02
CA ILE A 448 26.92 2.89 4.36
C ILE A 448 26.67 1.47 3.90
N ASN A 449 25.58 0.88 4.39
CA ASN A 449 25.14 -0.43 3.91
C ASN A 449 23.86 -0.24 3.10
N PRO A 450 23.68 -1.03 2.02
CA PRO A 450 22.40 -1.06 1.33
C PRO A 450 21.30 -1.52 2.30
N GLY A 451 20.10 -0.99 2.08
CA GLY A 451 18.90 -1.49 2.73
C GLY A 451 18.58 -2.91 2.33
N VAL A 452 17.73 -3.57 3.12
CA VAL A 452 17.14 -4.85 2.69
C VAL A 452 16.28 -4.58 1.46
N THR A 453 16.47 -5.40 0.42
CA THR A 453 15.73 -5.28 -0.84
C THR A 453 14.59 -6.29 -0.91
N PRO A 454 13.52 -6.01 -1.68
CA PRO A 454 12.46 -6.99 -1.94
C PRO A 454 12.99 -8.32 -2.48
N SER A 455 14.03 -8.27 -3.31
CA SER A 455 14.68 -9.47 -3.87
C SER A 455 15.37 -10.30 -2.80
N GLN A 456 16.00 -9.69 -1.78
CA GLN A 456 16.59 -10.42 -0.66
C GLN A 456 15.51 -11.06 0.23
N VAL A 457 14.41 -10.35 0.51
CA VAL A 457 13.26 -10.92 1.22
C VAL A 457 12.70 -12.11 0.44
N LYS A 458 12.48 -11.93 -0.86
CA LYS A 458 12.01 -13.01 -1.75
C LYS A 458 12.96 -14.19 -1.78
N ALA A 459 14.26 -13.97 -1.89
CA ALA A 459 15.27 -15.03 -1.88
C ALA A 459 15.29 -15.80 -0.56
N ALA A 460 15.16 -15.11 0.58
CA ALA A 460 15.12 -15.75 1.89
C ALA A 460 13.87 -16.63 2.07
N PHE A 461 12.69 -16.17 1.65
CA PHE A 461 11.49 -17.02 1.60
C PHE A 461 11.62 -18.14 0.56
N GLY A 462 12.31 -17.90 -0.56
CA GLY A 462 12.67 -18.93 -1.53
C GLY A 462 13.46 -20.07 -0.91
N GLN A 463 14.45 -19.77 -0.06
CA GLN A 463 15.21 -20.79 0.67
C GLN A 463 14.34 -21.58 1.66
N VAL A 464 13.35 -20.94 2.29
CA VAL A 464 12.38 -21.65 3.14
C VAL A 464 11.57 -22.64 2.31
N ASN A 465 11.06 -22.20 1.16
CA ASN A 465 10.27 -23.05 0.27
C ASN A 465 11.10 -24.20 -0.32
N GLU A 466 12.32 -23.93 -0.78
CA GLU A 466 13.24 -24.96 -1.29
C GLU A 466 13.56 -26.00 -0.20
N PHE A 467 13.77 -25.55 1.04
CA PHE A 467 13.97 -26.47 2.17
C PHE A 467 12.72 -27.33 2.43
N VAL A 468 11.53 -26.73 2.38
CA VAL A 468 10.26 -27.43 2.57
C VAL A 468 10.04 -28.49 1.48
N GLU A 469 10.15 -28.09 0.21
CA GLU A 469 9.96 -28.96 -0.96
C GLU A 469 10.95 -30.12 -0.92
N LYS A 470 12.25 -29.83 -0.75
CA LYS A 470 13.28 -30.85 -0.69
C LYS A 470 13.07 -31.82 0.47
N THR A 471 12.73 -31.31 1.66
CA THR A 471 12.47 -32.17 2.84
C THR A 471 11.30 -33.11 2.58
N TYR A 472 10.26 -32.64 1.88
CA TYR A 472 9.10 -33.47 1.54
C TYR A 472 9.40 -34.50 0.44
N GLU A 473 10.15 -34.12 -0.58
CA GLU A 473 10.53 -34.98 -1.72
C GLU A 473 11.54 -36.07 -1.34
N ASP A 474 12.45 -35.79 -0.41
CA ASP A 474 13.46 -36.74 0.08
C ASP A 474 12.81 -37.93 0.87
N ILE A 475 11.52 -37.84 1.21
CA ILE A 475 10.78 -38.85 1.96
C ILE A 475 9.93 -39.71 1.01
N LYS A 476 10.08 -41.03 1.10
CA LYS A 476 9.27 -41.99 0.35
C LYS A 476 7.79 -41.86 0.72
N ALA A 477 6.90 -42.04 -0.26
CA ALA A 477 5.46 -41.92 -0.07
C ALA A 477 4.91 -42.76 1.11
N GLU A 478 5.40 -43.97 1.29
CA GLU A 478 5.02 -44.89 2.38
C GLU A 478 5.44 -44.40 3.79
N ASP A 479 6.48 -43.57 3.89
CA ASP A 479 7.00 -43.06 5.16
C ASP A 479 6.44 -41.66 5.51
N LYS A 480 5.81 -40.95 4.57
CA LYS A 480 5.36 -39.55 4.75
C LYS A 480 4.43 -39.38 5.95
N GLN A 481 3.51 -40.31 6.17
CA GLN A 481 2.60 -40.28 7.32
C GLN A 481 3.35 -40.42 8.65
N ARG A 482 4.39 -41.27 8.71
CA ARG A 482 5.24 -41.44 9.90
C ARG A 482 6.03 -40.18 10.22
N PHE A 483 6.63 -39.55 9.21
CA PHE A 483 7.39 -38.32 9.38
C PHE A 483 6.51 -37.09 9.64
N ALA A 484 5.30 -37.04 9.07
CA ALA A 484 4.29 -36.05 9.43
C ALA A 484 3.92 -36.15 10.91
N ALA A 485 3.67 -37.38 11.40
CA ALA A 485 3.35 -37.64 12.80
C ALA A 485 4.49 -37.26 13.75
N SER A 486 5.75 -37.57 13.39
CA SER A 486 6.92 -37.22 14.22
C SER A 486 7.13 -35.71 14.32
N LEU A 487 7.03 -34.98 13.20
CA LEU A 487 7.14 -33.52 13.17
C LEU A 487 5.95 -32.85 13.88
N TRP A 488 4.75 -33.41 13.74
CA TRP A 488 3.57 -32.98 14.48
C TRP A 488 3.77 -33.10 15.99
N GLN A 489 4.25 -34.25 16.46
CA GLN A 489 4.52 -34.47 17.88
C GLN A 489 5.54 -33.47 18.42
N VAL A 490 6.66 -33.25 17.72
CA VAL A 490 7.72 -32.32 18.14
C VAL A 490 7.24 -30.85 18.16
N THR A 491 6.31 -30.49 17.28
CA THR A 491 5.75 -29.13 17.19
C THR A 491 4.55 -28.89 18.11
N HIS A 492 4.02 -29.91 18.78
CA HIS A 492 2.91 -29.80 19.74
C HIS A 492 3.30 -30.08 21.19
N ARG A 493 4.57 -30.41 21.45
CA ARG A 493 5.11 -30.50 22.82
C ARG A 493 5.04 -29.14 23.56
N ARG A 494 4.70 -29.20 24.85
CA ARG A 494 4.72 -28.05 25.77
C ARG A 494 6.15 -27.51 25.92
N GLN A 495 6.36 -26.20 25.77
CA GLN A 495 7.65 -25.60 26.12
C GLN A 495 7.80 -25.58 27.65
N THR A 496 8.86 -26.19 28.17
CA THR A 496 9.19 -26.16 29.59
C THR A 496 9.83 -24.82 29.95
N LYS A 497 9.03 -23.93 30.56
CA LYS A 497 9.42 -22.69 31.27
C LYS A 497 9.96 -21.55 30.40
N ILE A 498 9.13 -20.52 30.20
CA ILE A 498 9.58 -19.17 29.83
C ILE A 498 9.39 -18.26 31.04
N ARG A 499 10.42 -17.48 31.37
CA ARG A 499 10.35 -16.42 32.37
C ARG A 499 10.16 -15.08 31.66
N ASN A 500 9.29 -14.22 32.17
CA ASN A 500 9.11 -12.85 31.65
C ASN A 500 10.37 -11.99 31.90
N GLU A 501 10.36 -10.74 31.42
CA GLU A 501 11.48 -9.79 31.59
C GLU A 501 11.81 -9.50 33.08
N GLN A 502 10.92 -9.87 33.99
CA GLN A 502 11.06 -9.73 35.45
C GLN A 502 11.47 -11.04 36.14
N GLY A 503 11.78 -12.10 35.37
CA GLY A 503 12.25 -13.38 35.89
C GLY A 503 11.17 -14.29 36.49
N GLN A 504 9.88 -13.92 36.37
CA GLN A 504 8.74 -14.72 36.83
C GLN A 504 8.30 -15.70 35.75
N LEU A 505 7.83 -16.89 36.14
CA LEU A 505 7.24 -17.86 35.21
C LEU A 505 6.01 -17.24 34.54
N ASP A 506 6.01 -17.17 33.20
CA ASP A 506 4.85 -16.73 32.43
C ASP A 506 3.91 -17.94 32.25
N ASP A 507 2.78 -17.92 32.96
CA ASP A 507 1.75 -18.97 32.89
C ASP A 507 0.94 -18.95 31.59
N LYS A 508 1.19 -18.00 30.67
CA LYS A 508 0.71 -18.10 29.28
C LYS A 508 1.49 -19.20 28.56
N GLN A 509 1.02 -20.43 28.76
CA GLN A 509 1.53 -21.68 28.20
C GLN A 509 1.87 -21.53 26.70
N ARG A 510 3.15 -21.31 26.37
CA ARG A 510 3.58 -21.29 24.96
C ARG A 510 3.78 -22.72 24.50
N PHE A 511 2.83 -23.22 23.72
CA PHE A 511 3.04 -24.40 22.90
C PHE A 511 3.94 -24.03 21.72
N ASN A 512 4.72 -25.00 21.24
CA ASN A 512 5.42 -24.83 19.96
C ASN A 512 4.38 -24.55 18.86
N LYS A 513 4.73 -23.71 17.89
CA LYS A 513 3.88 -23.48 16.72
C LYS A 513 4.08 -24.63 15.73
N ALA A 514 2.98 -25.10 15.14
CA ALA A 514 2.96 -26.18 14.15
C ALA A 514 3.43 -25.78 12.75
N VAL A 515 4.03 -24.59 12.57
CA VAL A 515 4.28 -24.00 11.25
C VAL A 515 5.13 -24.90 10.36
N ALA A 516 6.18 -25.52 10.91
CA ALA A 516 7.03 -26.45 10.15
C ALA A 516 6.26 -27.71 9.69
N ALA A 517 5.37 -28.24 10.54
CA ALA A 517 4.58 -29.42 10.21
C ALA A 517 3.59 -29.12 9.06
N PHE A 518 2.86 -28.00 9.15
CA PHE A 518 1.94 -27.57 8.09
C PHE A 518 2.65 -27.20 6.79
N ALA A 519 3.84 -26.58 6.88
CA ALA A 519 4.59 -26.22 5.68
C ALA A 519 5.05 -27.46 4.91
N ILE A 520 5.51 -28.50 5.60
CA ILE A 520 6.10 -29.69 4.97
C ILE A 520 5.06 -30.76 4.66
N PHE A 521 4.11 -31.03 5.55
CA PHE A 521 3.17 -32.15 5.46
C PHE A 521 1.70 -31.69 5.45
N GLY A 522 1.42 -30.60 4.73
CA GLY A 522 0.07 -30.04 4.66
C GLY A 522 -0.97 -31.07 4.21
N ASP A 523 -0.63 -31.91 3.23
CA ASP A 523 -1.52 -32.93 2.68
C ASP A 523 -1.82 -34.05 3.69
N GLU A 524 -0.81 -34.58 4.37
CA GLU A 524 -0.98 -35.64 5.38
C GLU A 524 -1.75 -35.11 6.59
N ILE A 525 -1.52 -33.86 6.99
CA ILE A 525 -2.28 -33.21 8.07
C ILE A 525 -3.74 -33.03 7.66
N ASN A 526 -4.03 -32.54 6.46
CA ASN A 526 -5.39 -32.39 5.95
C ASN A 526 -6.12 -33.74 5.92
N GLN A 527 -5.48 -34.79 5.43
CA GLN A 527 -6.04 -36.15 5.43
C GLN A 527 -6.35 -36.64 6.86
N GLN A 528 -5.49 -36.37 7.83
CA GLN A 528 -5.80 -36.73 9.22
C GLN A 528 -6.93 -35.89 9.81
N LEU A 529 -7.03 -34.61 9.45
CA LEU A 529 -8.12 -33.73 9.90
C LEU A 529 -9.49 -34.22 9.40
N ASP A 530 -9.58 -34.82 8.20
CA ASP A 530 -10.82 -35.43 7.70
C ASP A 530 -11.28 -36.61 8.57
N THR A 531 -10.32 -37.30 9.22
CA THR A 531 -10.61 -38.40 10.16
C THR A 531 -10.82 -37.91 11.60
N LEU A 532 -10.50 -36.65 11.89
CA LEU A 532 -10.61 -36.08 13.21
C LEU A 532 -12.07 -35.78 13.55
N GLN A 533 -12.71 -36.71 14.25
CA GLN A 533 -14.00 -36.45 14.86
C GLN A 533 -13.82 -35.92 16.28
N PHE A 534 -14.37 -34.73 16.57
CA PHE A 534 -14.37 -34.11 17.89
C PHE A 534 -15.35 -34.83 18.84
N ASN A 535 -15.05 -36.08 19.17
CA ASN A 535 -15.96 -36.95 19.93
C ASN A 535 -15.86 -36.73 21.44
N GLN A 536 -14.84 -35.98 21.88
CA GLN A 536 -14.59 -35.68 23.28
C GLN A 536 -14.37 -34.18 23.45
N VAL A 537 -15.42 -33.48 23.87
CA VAL A 537 -15.31 -32.12 24.37
C VAL A 537 -14.66 -32.19 25.74
N LYS A 538 -13.38 -31.83 25.83
CA LYS A 538 -12.76 -31.51 27.12
C LYS A 538 -12.95 -30.02 27.39
N VAL A 539 -13.80 -29.70 28.35
CA VAL A 539 -13.86 -28.35 28.93
C VAL A 539 -12.56 -28.15 29.71
N ALA A 540 -11.70 -27.26 29.23
CA ALA A 540 -10.52 -26.80 29.97
C ALA A 540 -10.86 -25.44 30.60
N GLY A 541 -10.67 -25.32 31.92
CA GLY A 541 -10.91 -24.06 32.65
C GLY A 541 -12.10 -24.05 33.61
N VAL A 542 -12.59 -25.20 34.09
CA VAL A 542 -13.40 -25.21 35.32
C VAL A 542 -12.43 -25.24 36.51
N ASN A 543 -12.09 -24.06 37.00
CA ASN A 543 -11.65 -23.79 38.37
C ASN A 543 -12.38 -22.54 38.84
#